data_AF-A0A520CU74-F1
#
_entry.id   AF-A0A520CU74-F1
#
_cell.length_a   1.000
_cell.length_b   1.000
_cell.length_c   1.000
_cell.angle_alpha   90.00
_cell.angle_beta   90.00
_cell.angle_gamma   90.00
#
_symmetry.space_group_name_H-M   'P 1'
#
loop_
_entity.id
_entity.type
_entity.pdbx_description
1 polymer ?
#
loop_
_entity_poly.entity_id
_entity_poly.type
_entity_poly.pdbx_seq_one_letter_code
_entity_poly.pdbx_strand_id
1 'polypeptide(L)'
;MKKALKSAGLSASFVMAGLSSLHASAADFLELTVENQKFTLVATTVVSYGANDVFTQKTLQPGTYSCSNDFFGDPLRGVSKACFMPNSPQNSQLQRLVGQHSEFTLTKTTVVSYGANNSFNQKTLAPGRYVCSDKFFGDPILGIVKSCYAQIDSVSLRQIIGEAGSFELTVPMLVSYGANNIFFKKLLQPGTYLCGNALFNDPLWGVAKACYIGVAAT
;
A
#
# COMPACT_ATOMS: atom_id res chain seq x y z
N MET A 1 -76.98 8.60 -24.97
CA MET A 1 -76.65 9.73 -24.07
C MET A 1 -76.24 9.19 -22.71
N LYS A 2 -74.96 9.31 -22.33
CA LYS A 2 -74.42 9.51 -20.97
C LYS A 2 -72.88 9.35 -21.03
N LYS A 3 -72.17 10.38 -20.56
CA LYS A 3 -70.71 10.50 -20.44
C LYS A 3 -70.23 9.83 -19.14
N ALA A 4 -69.01 9.30 -19.14
CA ALA A 4 -68.09 9.16 -17.99
C ALA A 4 -66.69 8.89 -18.61
N LEU A 5 -65.70 9.79 -18.66
CA LEU A 5 -64.88 10.49 -17.65
C LEU A 5 -63.91 9.61 -16.84
N LYS A 6 -62.63 9.65 -17.28
CA LYS A 6 -61.33 9.59 -16.57
C LYS A 6 -61.10 8.55 -15.46
N SER A 7 -60.02 7.78 -15.61
CA SER A 7 -58.90 7.85 -14.66
C SER A 7 -57.59 7.40 -15.32
N ALA A 8 -56.52 8.15 -15.06
CA ALA A 8 -55.17 7.92 -15.54
C ALA A 8 -54.42 7.03 -14.54
N GLY A 9 -53.93 5.87 -14.98
CA GLY A 9 -53.03 5.01 -14.22
C GLY A 9 -51.58 5.27 -14.66
N LEU A 10 -50.90 6.16 -13.95
CA LEU A 10 -49.48 6.44 -14.12
C LEU A 10 -48.70 5.29 -13.45
N SER A 11 -48.21 4.32 -14.22
CA SER A 11 -47.38 3.23 -13.67
C SER A 11 -45.93 3.72 -13.56
N ALA A 12 -45.58 4.21 -12.38
CA ALA A 12 -44.20 4.56 -12.04
C ALA A 12 -43.41 3.26 -11.78
N SER A 13 -42.60 2.86 -12.75
CA SER A 13 -41.59 1.81 -12.55
C SER A 13 -40.49 2.36 -11.64
N PHE A 14 -40.56 2.00 -10.36
CA PHE A 14 -39.46 2.15 -9.41
C PHE A 14 -38.35 1.19 -9.82
N VAL A 15 -37.41 1.68 -10.63
CA VAL A 15 -36.10 1.03 -10.75
C VAL A 15 -35.42 1.23 -9.39
N MET A 16 -35.38 0.17 -8.59
CA MET A 16 -34.51 0.05 -7.42
C MET A 16 -33.08 0.29 -7.90
N ALA A 17 -32.60 1.52 -7.74
CA ALA A 17 -31.18 1.81 -7.74
C ALA A 17 -30.59 0.98 -6.60
N GLY A 18 -29.93 -0.13 -6.94
CA GLY A 18 -29.17 -0.90 -6.00
C GLY A 18 -28.23 0.05 -5.28
N LEU A 19 -28.48 0.27 -3.99
CA LEU A 19 -27.45 0.77 -3.09
C LEU A 19 -26.37 -0.31 -3.10
N SER A 20 -25.41 -0.14 -3.99
CA SER A 20 -24.06 -0.62 -3.73
C SER A 20 -23.64 0.10 -2.46
N SER A 21 -23.93 -0.50 -1.31
CA SER A 21 -23.23 -0.21 -0.09
C SER A 21 -21.77 -0.45 -0.42
N LEU A 22 -21.07 0.63 -0.76
CA LEU A 22 -19.66 0.76 -0.48
C LEU A 22 -19.58 0.52 1.02
N HIS A 23 -19.40 -0.75 1.40
CA HIS A 23 -18.74 -1.07 2.64
C HIS A 23 -17.41 -0.34 2.51
N ALA A 24 -17.35 0.87 3.06
CA ALA A 24 -16.11 1.43 3.51
C ALA A 24 -15.57 0.36 4.45
N SER A 25 -14.66 -0.47 3.92
CA SER A 25 -13.79 -1.32 4.70
C SER A 25 -13.42 -0.51 5.92
N ALA A 26 -13.73 -1.02 7.12
CA ALA A 26 -13.18 -0.49 8.35
C ALA A 26 -11.72 -0.18 8.04
N ALA A 27 -11.36 1.10 8.07
CA ALA A 27 -10.03 1.49 7.75
C ALA A 27 -9.17 0.74 8.76
N ASP A 28 -8.34 -0.15 8.25
CA ASP A 28 -7.35 -0.88 9.02
C ASP A 28 -6.67 0.17 9.91
N PHE A 29 -6.88 0.12 11.22
CA PHE A 29 -6.27 1.01 12.22
C PHE A 29 -5.37 0.20 13.14
N LEU A 30 -4.13 0.64 13.34
CA LEU A 30 -3.23 0.11 14.35
C LEU A 30 -3.30 1.01 15.58
N GLU A 31 -3.64 0.45 16.74
CA GLU A 31 -3.64 1.20 18.00
C GLU A 31 -2.21 1.59 18.38
N LEU A 32 -1.98 2.89 18.55
CA LEU A 32 -0.74 3.45 19.06
C LEU A 32 -0.71 3.41 20.59
N THR A 33 -1.80 3.85 21.22
CA THR A 33 -1.97 3.88 22.68
C THR A 33 -3.40 4.28 23.07
N VAL A 34 -3.81 3.93 24.28
CA VAL A 34 -5.08 4.36 24.91
C VAL A 34 -5.07 5.84 25.33
N GLU A 35 -6.26 6.41 25.56
CA GLU A 35 -6.46 7.79 26.02
C GLU A 35 -5.65 8.13 27.29
N ASN A 36 -5.15 9.36 27.35
CA ASN A 36 -4.26 9.95 28.36
C ASN A 36 -2.83 9.39 28.42
N GLN A 37 -2.43 8.59 27.43
CA GLN A 37 -1.04 8.14 27.29
C GLN A 37 -0.30 8.90 26.19
N LYS A 38 1.03 8.78 26.17
CA LYS A 38 1.88 9.41 25.15
C LYS A 38 2.31 8.40 24.09
N PHE A 39 2.45 8.85 22.86
CA PHE A 39 3.03 8.08 21.76
C PHE A 39 4.09 8.91 21.03
N THR A 40 5.05 8.24 20.40
CA THR A 40 6.10 8.90 19.62
C THR A 40 5.99 8.49 18.16
N LEU A 41 5.92 9.49 17.28
CA LEU A 41 6.01 9.34 15.85
C LEU A 41 7.43 9.62 15.39
N VAL A 42 7.89 8.83 14.43
CA VAL A 42 9.21 8.99 13.79
C VAL A 42 9.10 9.52 12.36
N ALA A 43 7.87 9.65 11.84
CA ALA A 43 7.54 10.11 10.50
C ALA A 43 6.23 10.90 10.52
N THR A 44 6.00 11.73 9.50
CA THR A 44 4.73 12.42 9.32
C THR A 44 3.59 11.41 9.17
N THR A 45 2.65 11.38 10.11
CA THR A 45 1.60 10.34 10.19
C THR A 45 0.24 10.99 10.41
N VAL A 46 -0.79 10.50 9.72
CA VAL A 46 -2.18 10.84 10.04
C VAL A 46 -2.60 9.99 11.24
N VAL A 47 -2.82 10.61 12.39
CA VAL A 47 -3.28 9.93 13.61
C VAL A 47 -4.77 10.16 13.78
N SER A 48 -5.51 9.09 14.01
CA SER A 48 -6.94 9.07 14.31
C SER A 48 -7.16 8.86 15.80
N TYR A 49 -7.88 9.76 16.44
CA TYR A 49 -8.26 9.66 17.85
C TYR A 49 -9.76 9.47 17.97
N GLY A 50 -10.22 8.43 18.66
CA GLY A 50 -11.66 8.14 18.72
C GLY A 50 -12.00 6.71 19.16
N ALA A 51 -13.26 6.34 18.96
CA ALA A 51 -13.82 5.02 19.24
C ALA A 51 -15.11 4.83 18.43
N ASN A 52 -15.55 3.58 18.26
CA ASN A 52 -16.82 3.22 17.59
C ASN A 52 -17.00 3.91 16.21
N ASP A 53 -15.95 3.89 15.40
CA ASP A 53 -15.91 4.51 14.06
C ASP A 53 -16.09 6.04 14.02
N VAL A 54 -16.04 6.71 15.17
CA VAL A 54 -16.08 8.16 15.29
C VAL A 54 -14.72 8.69 15.69
N PHE A 55 -14.01 9.31 14.75
CA PHE A 55 -12.62 9.74 14.92
C PHE A 55 -12.40 11.23 14.57
N THR A 56 -11.49 11.88 15.30
CA THR A 56 -10.82 13.12 14.88
C THR A 56 -9.43 12.81 14.38
N GLN A 57 -9.02 13.40 13.26
CA GLN A 57 -7.73 13.13 12.63
C GLN A 57 -6.81 14.35 12.68
N LYS A 58 -5.52 14.09 12.87
CA LYS A 58 -4.46 15.10 12.69
C LYS A 58 -3.27 14.52 11.96
N THR A 59 -2.71 15.28 11.02
CA THR A 59 -1.40 14.99 10.42
C THR A 59 -0.32 15.55 11.33
N LEU A 60 0.45 14.66 11.94
CA LEU A 60 1.48 15.00 12.92
C LEU A 60 2.86 14.74 12.32
N GLN A 61 3.81 15.62 12.59
CA GLN A 61 5.22 15.44 12.21
C GLN A 61 5.92 14.42 13.16
N PRO A 62 7.18 14.03 12.92
CA PRO A 62 7.94 13.28 13.92
C PRO A 62 7.99 14.03 15.26
N GLY A 63 7.73 13.33 16.36
CA GLY A 63 7.66 13.92 17.70
C GLY A 63 6.88 13.07 18.69
N THR A 64 6.89 13.47 19.96
CA THR A 64 6.09 12.83 21.01
C THR A 64 4.82 13.63 21.27
N TYR A 65 3.68 12.96 21.27
CA TYR A 65 2.36 13.55 21.37
C TYR A 65 1.54 12.89 22.47
N SER A 66 0.56 13.63 22.99
CA SER A 66 -0.41 13.12 23.96
C SER A 66 -1.64 12.60 23.23
N CYS A 67 -2.08 11.40 23.56
CA CYS A 67 -3.34 10.85 23.10
C CYS A 67 -4.48 11.33 24.01
N SER A 68 -4.98 12.55 23.80
CA SER A 68 -5.97 13.15 24.70
C SER A 68 -6.95 14.08 24.01
N ASN A 69 -8.10 14.31 24.67
CA ASN A 69 -9.12 15.28 24.24
C ASN A 69 -8.53 16.70 24.10
N ASP A 70 -7.59 17.10 24.95
CA ASP A 70 -6.93 18.41 24.86
C ASP A 70 -6.14 18.59 23.55
N PHE A 71 -5.54 17.51 23.06
CA PHE A 71 -4.68 17.57 21.87
C PHE A 71 -5.47 17.39 20.58
N PHE A 72 -6.44 16.46 20.56
CA PHE A 72 -7.22 16.13 19.36
C PHE A 72 -8.60 16.80 19.31
N GLY A 73 -9.16 17.22 20.44
CA GLY A 73 -10.61 17.43 20.60
C GLY A 73 -11.31 16.16 21.08
N ASP A 74 -12.56 16.29 21.56
CA ASP A 74 -13.37 15.16 21.99
C ASP A 74 -14.40 14.77 20.90
N PRO A 75 -14.11 13.75 20.07
CA PRO A 75 -15.03 13.28 19.03
C PRO A 75 -16.26 12.56 19.57
N LEU A 76 -16.20 12.02 20.79
CA LEU A 76 -17.25 11.16 21.34
C LEU A 76 -17.29 11.26 22.87
N ARG A 77 -18.12 12.18 23.37
CA ARG A 77 -18.22 12.50 24.80
C ARG A 77 -18.70 11.32 25.63
N GLY A 78 -18.07 11.11 26.78
CA GLY A 78 -18.42 10.05 27.73
C GLY A 78 -17.96 8.65 27.33
N VAL A 79 -17.24 8.52 26.20
CA VAL A 79 -16.68 7.25 25.72
C VAL A 79 -15.15 7.32 25.77
N SER A 80 -14.52 6.24 26.25
CA SER A 80 -13.06 6.13 26.26
C SER A 80 -12.53 5.90 24.84
N LYS A 81 -11.42 6.55 24.51
CA LYS A 81 -10.86 6.56 23.16
C LYS A 81 -9.45 5.98 23.15
N ALA A 82 -8.92 5.83 21.95
CA ALA A 82 -7.51 5.56 21.74
C ALA A 82 -7.01 6.31 20.51
N CYS A 83 -5.69 6.33 20.35
CA CYS A 83 -5.02 6.86 19.18
C CYS A 83 -4.62 5.72 18.28
N PHE A 84 -4.87 5.90 17.00
CA PHE A 84 -4.62 4.94 15.96
C PHE A 84 -3.84 5.59 14.84
N MET A 85 -2.93 4.84 14.24
CA MET A 85 -2.40 5.17 12.91
C MET A 85 -3.07 4.27 11.87
N PRO A 86 -3.05 4.63 10.57
CA PRO A 86 -3.43 3.72 9.52
C PRO A 86 -2.65 2.41 9.69
N ASN A 87 -3.35 1.30 9.95
CA ASN A 87 -2.83 -0.01 9.61
C ASN A 87 -2.84 -0.01 8.08
N SER A 88 -1.67 0.24 7.54
CA SER A 88 -1.49 0.20 6.11
C SER A 88 -1.94 -1.20 5.66
N PRO A 89 -2.76 -1.38 4.60
CA PRO A 89 -3.10 -2.70 4.05
C PRO A 89 -1.87 -3.50 3.55
N GLN A 90 -0.67 -2.97 3.82
CA GLN A 90 0.66 -3.37 3.43
C GLN A 90 1.25 -4.51 4.25
N ASN A 91 0.63 -4.92 5.37
CA ASN A 91 1.09 -6.11 6.10
C ASN A 91 0.86 -7.42 5.31
N SER A 92 -0.02 -7.42 4.32
CA SER A 92 -0.28 -8.59 3.45
C SER A 92 0.76 -8.78 2.34
N GLN A 93 1.70 -7.84 2.14
CA GLN A 93 2.71 -7.87 1.06
C GLN A 93 4.12 -7.48 1.53
N LEU A 94 4.44 -7.70 2.81
CA LEU A 94 5.77 -7.46 3.36
C LEU A 94 6.77 -8.51 2.87
N GLN A 95 7.75 -8.09 2.06
CA GLN A 95 8.92 -8.93 1.76
C GLN A 95 9.95 -8.76 2.86
N ARG A 96 10.44 -9.89 3.37
CA ARG A 96 11.57 -9.90 4.29
C ARG A 96 12.81 -9.39 3.57
N LEU A 97 13.37 -8.29 4.07
CA LEU A 97 14.67 -7.77 3.65
C LEU A 97 15.77 -8.66 4.21
N VAL A 98 15.85 -8.76 5.54
CA VAL A 98 16.88 -9.50 6.27
C VAL A 98 16.40 -9.93 7.65
N GLY A 99 17.15 -10.84 8.29
CA GLY A 99 16.91 -11.25 9.68
C GLY A 99 17.44 -10.23 10.70
N GLN A 100 17.01 -10.37 11.95
CA GLN A 100 17.58 -9.63 13.06
C GLN A 100 19.12 -9.78 13.11
N HIS A 101 19.81 -8.70 13.49
CA HIS A 101 21.25 -8.50 13.51
C HIS A 101 21.95 -8.45 12.14
N SER A 102 21.21 -8.52 11.03
CA SER A 102 21.79 -8.41 9.68
C SER A 102 21.70 -6.98 9.14
N GLU A 103 22.61 -6.63 8.23
CA GLU A 103 22.58 -5.36 7.50
C GLU A 103 21.73 -5.43 6.24
N PHE A 104 21.08 -4.32 5.90
CA PHE A 104 20.42 -4.13 4.60
C PHE A 104 20.71 -2.73 4.04
N THR A 105 20.57 -2.57 2.73
CA THR A 105 20.76 -1.29 2.03
C THR A 105 19.47 -0.89 1.32
N LEU A 106 19.10 0.37 1.43
CA LEU A 106 17.98 0.97 0.71
C LEU A 106 18.52 1.92 -0.36
N THR A 107 17.92 1.89 -1.55
CA THR A 107 18.24 2.80 -2.67
C THR A 107 17.28 3.99 -2.76
N LYS A 108 16.15 3.92 -2.05
CA LYS A 108 15.10 4.94 -2.00
C LYS A 108 14.54 5.04 -0.59
N THR A 109 13.85 6.13 -0.30
CA THR A 109 13.11 6.27 0.95
C THR A 109 12.06 5.17 1.07
N THR A 110 12.14 4.36 2.12
CA THR A 110 11.34 3.13 2.29
C THR A 110 10.81 3.02 3.72
N VAL A 111 9.56 2.61 3.89
CA VAL A 111 9.03 2.23 5.20
C VAL A 111 9.46 0.79 5.49
N VAL A 112 10.25 0.61 6.55
CA VAL A 112 10.74 -0.69 7.00
C VAL A 112 10.02 -1.09 8.28
N SER A 113 9.43 -2.28 8.28
CA SER A 113 8.78 -2.91 9.42
C SER A 113 9.72 -3.92 10.07
N TYR A 114 9.91 -3.83 11.37
CA TYR A 114 10.73 -4.75 12.15
C TYR A 114 9.87 -5.47 13.17
N GLY A 115 9.81 -6.80 13.12
CA GLY A 115 8.88 -7.55 13.96
C GLY A 115 8.72 -9.02 13.62
N ALA A 116 7.76 -9.66 14.28
CA ALA A 116 7.32 -11.04 14.10
C ALA A 116 5.88 -11.21 14.60
N ASN A 117 5.17 -12.24 14.15
CA ASN A 117 3.81 -12.58 14.61
C ASN A 117 2.84 -11.38 14.60
N ASN A 118 2.85 -10.59 13.53
CA ASN A 118 2.05 -9.37 13.37
C ASN A 118 2.32 -8.25 14.39
N SER A 119 3.34 -8.36 15.24
CA SER A 119 3.81 -7.26 16.09
C SER A 119 5.04 -6.60 15.46
N PHE A 120 4.91 -5.35 15.03
CA PHE A 120 5.94 -4.63 14.28
C PHE A 120 6.16 -3.20 14.78
N ASN A 121 7.43 -2.80 14.85
CA ASN A 121 7.85 -1.40 14.92
C ASN A 121 8.27 -0.94 13.52
N GLN A 122 7.88 0.27 13.11
CA GLN A 122 8.15 0.78 11.76
C GLN A 122 9.02 2.04 11.77
N LYS A 123 9.87 2.17 10.74
CA LYS A 123 10.63 3.40 10.46
C LYS A 123 10.65 3.71 8.98
N THR A 124 10.49 4.98 8.63
CA THR A 124 10.77 5.47 7.28
C THR A 124 12.24 5.83 7.18
N LEU A 125 12.96 5.13 6.32
CA LEU A 125 14.41 5.23 6.18
C LEU A 125 14.75 5.80 4.82
N ALA A 126 15.68 6.76 4.77
CA ALA A 126 16.24 7.30 3.53
C ALA A 126 17.12 6.23 2.81
N PRO A 127 17.61 6.50 1.58
CA PRO A 127 18.66 5.66 0.99
C PRO A 127 19.87 5.56 1.92
N GLY A 128 20.38 4.35 2.14
CA GLY A 128 21.48 4.13 3.09
C GLY A 128 21.59 2.69 3.57
N ARG A 129 22.63 2.44 4.38
CA ARG A 129 22.86 1.16 5.08
C ARG A 129 22.31 1.21 6.49
N TYR A 130 21.64 0.12 6.89
CA TYR A 130 20.99 0.01 8.19
C TYR A 130 21.19 -1.40 8.78
N VAL A 131 21.14 -1.49 10.10
CA VAL A 131 21.18 -2.76 10.84
C VAL A 131 19.78 -3.10 11.34
N CYS A 132 19.32 -4.30 11.03
CA CYS A 132 18.04 -4.81 11.50
C CYS A 132 18.12 -5.23 12.98
N SER A 133 17.72 -4.38 13.94
CA SER A 133 17.92 -4.69 15.36
C SER A 133 16.94 -4.00 16.30
N ASP A 134 16.77 -4.58 17.49
CA ASP A 134 16.00 -4.01 18.60
C ASP A 134 16.53 -2.63 19.01
N LYS A 135 17.87 -2.42 18.98
CA LYS A 135 18.46 -1.11 19.29
C LYS A 135 18.04 -0.02 18.32
N PHE A 136 17.85 -0.37 17.05
CA PHE A 136 17.54 0.59 16.00
C PHE A 136 16.03 0.82 15.86
N PHE A 137 15.21 -0.23 15.92
CA PHE A 137 13.76 -0.16 15.72
C PHE A 137 12.93 -0.15 17.02
N GLY A 138 13.51 -0.58 18.14
CA GLY A 138 12.76 -0.97 19.34
C GLY A 138 12.30 -2.43 19.24
N ASP A 139 12.07 -3.07 20.40
CA ASP A 139 11.58 -4.44 20.47
C ASP A 139 10.03 -4.48 20.51
N PRO A 140 9.35 -4.96 19.46
CA PRO A 140 7.89 -5.06 19.45
C PRO A 140 7.34 -6.31 20.16
N ILE A 141 8.17 -7.34 20.39
CA ILE A 141 7.77 -8.59 21.04
C ILE A 141 8.98 -9.28 21.69
N LEU A 142 9.04 -9.21 23.02
CA LEU A 142 10.17 -9.71 23.81
C LEU A 142 10.36 -11.22 23.65
N GLY A 143 11.62 -11.65 23.56
CA GLY A 143 12.00 -13.07 23.50
C GLY A 143 11.73 -13.77 22.16
N ILE A 144 11.17 -13.07 21.17
CA ILE A 144 10.93 -13.60 19.83
C ILE A 144 11.92 -12.98 18.83
N VAL A 145 12.49 -13.81 17.96
CA VAL A 145 13.38 -13.36 16.89
C VAL A 145 12.57 -12.63 15.82
N LYS A 146 13.01 -11.42 15.45
CA LYS A 146 12.34 -10.58 14.45
C LYS A 146 13.06 -10.61 13.12
N SER A 147 12.48 -9.92 12.14
CA SER A 147 13.11 -9.63 10.87
C SER A 147 12.70 -8.24 10.40
N CYS A 148 13.46 -7.69 9.45
CA CYS A 148 13.12 -6.46 8.78
C CYS A 148 12.41 -6.79 7.48
N TYR A 149 11.35 -6.05 7.22
CA TYR A 149 10.48 -6.21 6.07
C TYR A 149 10.28 -4.84 5.42
N ALA A 150 10.10 -4.83 4.12
CA ALA A 150 9.59 -3.68 3.41
C ALA A 150 8.42 -4.12 2.53
N GLN A 151 7.57 -3.16 2.20
CA GLN A 151 6.54 -3.36 1.22
C GLN A 151 7.18 -3.79 -0.11
N ILE A 152 6.66 -4.85 -0.72
CA ILE A 152 6.92 -5.10 -2.13
C ILE A 152 6.26 -3.93 -2.86
N ASP A 153 7.05 -3.09 -3.54
CA ASP A 153 6.46 -2.26 -4.58
C ASP A 153 5.73 -3.24 -5.50
N SER A 154 4.41 -3.20 -5.53
CA SER A 154 3.65 -3.97 -6.50
C SER A 154 4.06 -3.42 -7.86
N VAL A 155 5.08 -4.03 -8.45
CA VAL A 155 5.59 -3.64 -9.75
C VAL A 155 4.55 -4.15 -10.74
N SER A 156 3.63 -3.27 -11.14
CA SER A 156 2.74 -3.59 -12.24
C SER A 156 3.54 -3.49 -13.53
N LEU A 157 3.31 -4.45 -14.42
CA LEU A 157 3.93 -4.42 -15.74
C LEU A 157 3.12 -3.49 -16.62
N ARG A 158 3.71 -2.36 -16.99
CA ARG A 158 3.15 -1.49 -18.03
C ARG A 158 3.67 -1.93 -19.38
N GLN A 159 2.76 -2.24 -20.31
CA GLN A 159 3.13 -2.51 -21.69
C GLN A 159 3.76 -1.25 -22.30
N ILE A 160 4.92 -1.41 -22.91
CA ILE A 160 5.58 -0.36 -23.70
C ILE A 160 5.13 -0.46 -25.14
N ILE A 161 5.22 -1.68 -25.71
CA ILE A 161 5.00 -1.93 -27.12
C ILE A 161 4.64 -3.40 -27.35
N GLY A 162 3.85 -3.70 -28.38
CA GLY A 162 3.59 -5.07 -28.83
C GLY A 162 4.81 -5.72 -29.48
N GLU A 163 4.75 -7.05 -29.67
CA GLU A 163 5.75 -7.81 -30.43
C GLU A 163 5.99 -7.20 -31.82
N ALA A 164 7.25 -7.22 -32.27
CA ALA A 164 7.80 -6.56 -33.45
C ALA A 164 7.84 -5.02 -33.42
N GLY A 165 7.34 -4.36 -32.36
CA GLY A 165 7.46 -2.91 -32.23
C GLY A 165 8.84 -2.44 -31.73
N SER A 166 9.23 -1.23 -32.11
CA SER A 166 10.47 -0.57 -31.67
C SER A 166 10.23 0.28 -30.42
N PHE A 167 11.19 0.30 -29.50
CA PHE A 167 11.18 1.18 -28.32
C PHE A 167 12.58 1.72 -28.01
N GLU A 168 12.63 2.86 -27.32
CA GLU A 168 13.88 3.50 -26.90
C GLU A 168 13.95 3.57 -25.37
N LEU A 169 15.14 3.32 -24.83
CA LEU A 169 15.46 3.49 -23.42
C LEU A 169 16.47 4.63 -23.26
N THR A 170 16.20 5.56 -22.34
CA THR A 170 17.12 6.66 -21.99
C THR A 170 17.98 6.38 -20.77
N VAL A 171 17.59 5.37 -19.97
CA VAL A 171 18.31 4.88 -18.79
C VAL A 171 18.31 3.35 -18.80
N PRO A 172 19.21 2.68 -18.05
CA PRO A 172 19.17 1.23 -17.92
C PRO A 172 17.84 0.77 -17.30
N MET A 173 17.11 -0.13 -17.99
CA MET A 173 15.81 -0.63 -17.53
C MET A 173 15.71 -2.15 -17.65
N LEU A 174 15.07 -2.78 -16.67
CA LEU A 174 14.69 -4.19 -16.75
C LEU A 174 13.42 -4.31 -17.60
N VAL A 175 13.54 -4.85 -18.80
CA VAL A 175 12.42 -5.07 -19.73
C VAL A 175 11.97 -6.53 -19.64
N SER A 176 10.67 -6.73 -19.58
CA SER A 176 10.03 -8.05 -19.58
C SER A 176 9.34 -8.30 -20.93
N TYR A 177 9.57 -9.45 -21.53
CA TYR A 177 8.94 -9.87 -22.79
C TYR A 177 8.14 -11.15 -22.56
N GLY A 178 6.86 -11.15 -22.93
CA GLY A 178 5.97 -12.29 -22.65
C GLY A 178 4.48 -11.96 -22.66
N ALA A 179 3.67 -12.86 -22.12
CA ALA A 179 2.22 -12.76 -21.99
C ALA A 179 1.72 -13.70 -20.87
N ASN A 180 0.48 -13.55 -20.41
CA ASN A 180 -0.16 -14.45 -19.42
C ASN A 180 0.69 -14.73 -18.17
N ASN A 181 1.36 -13.71 -17.64
CA ASN A 181 2.27 -13.77 -16.50
C ASN A 181 3.55 -14.61 -16.68
N ILE A 182 3.87 -15.04 -17.90
CA ILE A 182 5.10 -15.75 -18.23
C ILE A 182 6.00 -14.82 -19.05
N PHE A 183 7.16 -14.49 -18.50
CA PHE A 183 8.06 -13.49 -19.07
C PHE A 183 9.52 -13.91 -19.01
N PHE A 184 10.26 -13.60 -20.07
CA PHE A 184 11.71 -13.46 -20.01
C PHE A 184 12.08 -12.00 -19.74
N LYS A 185 13.15 -11.80 -18.95
CA LYS A 185 13.56 -10.48 -18.50
C LYS A 185 15.00 -10.23 -18.88
N LYS A 186 15.30 -8.99 -19.29
CA LYS A 186 16.66 -8.56 -19.62
C LYS A 186 16.87 -7.13 -19.15
N LEU A 187 18.02 -6.89 -18.51
CA LEU A 187 18.47 -5.52 -18.23
C LEU A 187 19.07 -4.97 -19.52
N LEU A 188 18.43 -3.95 -20.08
CA LEU A 188 18.87 -3.28 -21.28
C LEU A 188 19.49 -1.93 -20.91
N GLN A 189 20.54 -1.55 -21.63
CA GLN A 189 21.20 -0.24 -21.51
C GLN A 189 20.41 0.81 -22.32
N PRO A 190 20.75 2.11 -22.21
CA PRO A 190 20.16 3.12 -23.09
C PRO A 190 20.39 2.77 -24.57
N GLY A 191 19.35 2.92 -25.39
CA GLY A 191 19.40 2.58 -26.82
C GLY A 191 18.04 2.21 -27.40
N THR A 192 18.03 1.93 -28.70
CA THR A 192 16.83 1.52 -29.45
C THR A 192 16.80 0.00 -29.63
N TYR A 193 15.66 -0.60 -29.36
CA TYR A 193 15.46 -2.05 -29.37
C TYR A 193 14.20 -2.43 -30.12
N LEU A 194 14.24 -3.60 -30.76
CA LEU A 194 13.06 -4.26 -31.31
C LEU A 194 12.52 -5.26 -30.29
N CYS A 195 11.25 -5.13 -29.94
CA CYS A 195 10.57 -6.05 -29.07
C CYS A 195 10.33 -7.37 -29.82
N GLY A 196 10.91 -8.47 -29.35
CA GLY A 196 10.64 -9.77 -29.96
C GLY A 196 11.60 -10.89 -29.55
N ASN A 197 11.36 -12.06 -30.12
CA ASN A 197 12.10 -13.29 -29.85
C ASN A 197 13.61 -13.17 -30.10
N ALA A 198 14.04 -12.34 -31.07
CA ALA A 198 15.48 -12.14 -31.33
C ALA A 198 16.23 -11.52 -30.14
N LEU A 199 15.56 -10.69 -29.34
CA LEU A 199 16.18 -9.99 -28.22
C LEU A 199 16.11 -10.78 -26.89
N PHE A 200 15.02 -11.55 -26.70
CA PHE A 200 14.68 -12.20 -25.43
C PHE A 200 14.56 -13.73 -25.49
N ASN A 201 14.59 -14.36 -26.67
CA ASN A 201 14.05 -15.69 -26.96
C ASN A 201 12.52 -15.76 -26.81
N ASP A 202 11.92 -16.89 -27.19
CA ASP A 202 10.46 -17.08 -27.10
C ASP A 202 10.06 -17.71 -25.76
N PRO A 203 9.42 -16.96 -24.84
CA PRO A 203 8.92 -17.51 -23.57
C PRO A 203 7.63 -18.32 -23.73
N LEU A 204 6.87 -18.11 -24.81
CA LEU A 204 5.56 -18.71 -25.02
C LEU A 204 5.29 -18.91 -26.52
N TRP A 205 5.47 -20.15 -26.98
CA TRP A 205 5.25 -20.50 -28.37
C TRP A 205 3.77 -20.41 -28.76
N GLY A 206 3.49 -19.83 -29.92
CA GLY A 206 2.13 -19.67 -30.46
C GLY A 206 1.27 -18.60 -29.78
N VAL A 207 1.83 -17.84 -28.83
CA VAL A 207 1.13 -16.75 -28.13
C VAL A 207 1.78 -15.41 -28.50
N ALA A 208 0.95 -14.43 -28.83
CA ALA A 208 1.37 -13.06 -29.08
C ALA A 208 1.89 -12.43 -27.78
N LYS A 209 3.07 -11.82 -27.84
CA LYS A 209 3.74 -11.24 -26.66
C LYS A 209 3.84 -9.73 -26.78
N ALA A 210 4.30 -9.10 -25.72
CA ALA A 210 4.63 -7.69 -25.72
C ALA A 210 5.81 -7.42 -24.79
N CYS A 211 6.39 -6.24 -24.91
CA CYS A 211 7.43 -5.75 -24.02
C CYS A 211 6.82 -4.84 -22.96
N TYR A 212 7.26 -5.04 -21.72
CA TYR A 212 6.77 -4.36 -20.54
C TYR A 212 7.94 -3.84 -19.71
N ILE A 213 7.70 -2.77 -18.96
CA ILE A 213 8.58 -2.32 -17.86
C ILE A 213 7.82 -2.35 -16.55
N GLY A 214 8.58 -2.57 -15.49
CA GLY A 214 8.08 -2.39 -14.15
C GLY A 214 7.80 -0.92 -13.89
N VAL A 215 6.57 -0.62 -13.49
CA VAL A 215 6.21 0.68 -12.93
C VAL A 215 5.77 0.47 -11.49
N ALA A 216 6.07 1.43 -10.62
CA ALA A 216 5.48 1.42 -9.29
C ALA A 216 3.96 1.47 -9.46
N ALA A 217 3.21 0.59 -8.80
CA ALA A 217 1.77 0.73 -8.71
C ALA A 217 1.45 2.12 -8.15
N THR A 218 0.83 2.95 -8.98
CA THR A 218 0.24 4.23 -8.60
C THR A 218 -1.05 4.02 -7.86
#